data_AF-A0A945HCF8-F1
#
_entry.id   AF-A0A945HCF8-F1
#
_cell.length_a   1.000
_cell.length_b   1.000
_cell.length_c   1.000
_cell.angle_alpha   90.00
_cell.angle_beta   90.00
_cell.angle_gamma   90.00
#
_symmetry.space_group_name_H-M   'P 1'
#
loop_
_entity.id
_entity.type
_entity.pdbx_description
1 polymer ?
#
loop_
_entity_poly.entity_id
_entity_poly.type
_entity_poly.pdbx_seq_one_letter_code
_entity_poly.pdbx_strand_id
1 'polypeptide(L)'
;MSPLSYLNNADIDAFEGLYQQFKQDPKSVDPEWRNFFEGFEFSKTDYTQAPTKTPTESLPEDFVPEQFQKELAVSNLIGAYRQRGHMFAKTNPVRPRRKHDGPIDFENFGLSEADMDTEFHVGSRIGLGTVTLRKIHQLLEQTYCGSIGVEYKFVRTLEIIDWLEKKMESCRNTPNFTYEEKIELLRKTNEAVAFESFLHTKFVGQKRFSLEGGESIIPALNTVVEYGSELGVEEFVIGMAHRGRLNVLANVLGKTYNDIFAEFEGKVFGSDGFAGDVKYHMGYSSDKIVRSGKKVHLSLTPNPSHLEAVNPVVEGISRAKIDQYHQGNVKKLVPILIHGDHSMSGQGIVYEVLQMSQLQGYGTGGTIHLVINNQVGFTADYEEGRSSTYCTDVAKTTLSPVFHVNADDIEAVVHVIKLALEFRQKFHRDVFVDILGYRRHGHNESDEPRFTQPDLYRRIERHPKVREVYIKKLVESGSLTEKETIQMEDEFTLYLNNRLEESKQQETASVTSFLEGVWAGVRRAEN
;
A
#
# COMPACT_ATOMS: atom_id res chain seq x y z
N MET A 1 26.79 11.92 36.99
CA MET A 1 26.39 13.30 37.36
C MET A 1 25.43 13.80 36.29
N SER A 2 24.33 14.46 36.68
CA SER A 2 23.40 15.06 35.71
C SER A 2 24.16 16.09 34.85
N PRO A 3 23.99 16.11 33.51
CA PRO A 3 24.67 17.05 32.62
C PRO A 3 24.32 18.52 32.88
N LEU A 4 23.31 18.79 33.73
CA LEU A 4 22.83 20.12 34.09
C LEU A 4 23.04 20.43 35.58
N SER A 5 23.95 19.73 36.26
CA SER A 5 24.16 19.91 37.70
C SER A 5 24.61 21.33 38.10
N TYR A 6 25.19 22.10 37.18
CA TYR A 6 25.57 23.51 37.40
C TYR A 6 24.36 24.46 37.44
N LEU A 7 23.22 24.11 36.85
CA LEU A 7 21.99 24.91 36.91
C LEU A 7 21.25 24.74 38.24
N ASN A 8 21.37 23.57 38.88
CA ASN A 8 20.66 23.26 40.13
C ASN A 8 21.33 23.84 41.40
N ASN A 9 22.59 24.29 41.30
CA ASN A 9 23.39 24.79 42.42
C ASN A 9 23.80 26.27 42.26
N ALA A 10 23.31 26.97 41.24
CA ALA A 10 23.65 28.36 41.01
C ALA A 10 22.78 29.29 41.88
N ASP A 11 23.42 30.15 42.65
CA ASP A 11 22.79 31.29 43.31
C ASP A 11 22.18 32.22 42.24
N ILE A 12 20.95 32.68 42.43
CA ILE A 12 20.20 33.49 41.44
C ILE A 12 20.98 34.77 41.11
N ASP A 13 21.67 35.33 42.10
CA ASP A 13 22.51 36.52 41.93
C ASP A 13 23.79 36.23 41.11
N ALA A 14 24.34 35.02 41.24
CA ALA A 14 25.50 34.59 40.44
C ALA A 14 25.12 34.33 38.98
N PHE A 15 23.91 33.83 38.74
CA PHE A 15 23.38 33.62 37.39
C PHE A 15 23.15 34.93 36.64
N GLU A 16 22.54 35.93 37.30
CA GLU A 16 22.37 37.26 36.71
C GLU A 16 23.72 37.92 36.42
N GLY A 17 24.68 37.79 37.34
CA GLY A 17 26.05 38.27 37.14
C GLY A 17 26.73 37.66 35.90
N LEU A 18 26.66 36.34 35.73
CA LEU A 18 27.21 35.64 34.57
C LEU A 18 26.51 36.04 33.27
N TYR A 19 25.19 36.27 33.30
CA TYR A 19 24.44 36.73 32.14
C TYR A 19 24.80 38.16 31.73
N GLN A 20 24.98 39.07 32.69
CA GLN A 20 25.46 40.43 32.41
C GLN A 20 26.89 40.45 31.85
N GLN A 21 27.76 39.58 32.37
CA GLN A 21 29.11 39.39 31.87
C GLN A 21 29.11 38.86 30.42
N PHE A 22 28.26 37.87 30.12
CA PHE A 22 28.03 37.38 28.77
C PHE A 22 27.55 38.49 27.81
N LYS A 23 26.63 39.37 28.25
CA LYS A 23 26.16 40.50 27.42
C LYS A 23 27.25 41.53 27.08
N GLN A 24 28.25 41.68 27.95
CA GLN A 24 29.37 42.59 27.71
C GLN A 24 30.43 41.97 26.79
N ASP A 25 30.77 40.70 27.04
CA ASP A 25 31.67 39.93 26.19
C ASP A 25 31.32 38.43 26.28
N PRO A 26 30.80 37.81 25.22
CA PRO A 26 30.48 36.38 25.22
C PRO A 26 31.68 35.50 25.56
N LYS A 27 32.91 35.93 25.25
CA LYS A 27 34.13 35.17 25.53
C LYS A 27 34.57 35.22 27.00
N SER A 28 33.98 36.12 27.79
CA SER A 28 34.33 36.32 29.19
C SER A 28 33.68 35.32 30.15
N VAL A 29 32.73 34.50 29.66
CA VAL A 29 32.14 33.38 30.40
C VAL A 29 32.64 32.04 29.85
N ASP A 30 32.60 31.01 30.71
CA ASP A 30 32.97 29.65 30.32
C ASP A 30 32.13 29.14 29.14
N PRO A 31 32.69 28.25 28.28
CA PRO A 31 32.02 27.77 27.08
C PRO A 31 30.62 27.17 27.32
N GLU A 32 30.41 26.49 28.45
CA GLU A 32 29.11 25.90 28.81
C GLU A 32 28.05 26.98 29.08
N TRP A 33 28.41 28.05 29.80
CA TRP A 33 27.55 29.20 30.06
C TRP A 33 27.30 30.02 28.81
N ARG A 34 28.31 30.16 27.94
CA ARG A 34 28.18 30.82 26.64
C ARG A 34 27.14 30.13 25.78
N ASN A 35 27.26 28.82 25.58
CA ASN A 35 26.31 28.04 24.78
C ASN A 35 24.89 28.11 25.36
N PHE A 36 24.77 28.11 26.70
CA PHE A 36 23.48 28.24 27.37
C PHE A 36 22.84 29.63 27.15
N PHE A 37 23.61 30.71 27.31
CA PHE A 37 23.09 32.07 27.12
C PHE A 37 22.84 32.42 25.65
N GLU A 38 23.62 31.88 24.72
CA GLU A 38 23.35 31.97 23.27
C GLU A 38 21.99 31.33 22.93
N GLY A 39 21.71 30.14 23.47
CA GLY A 39 20.39 29.50 23.33
C GLY A 39 19.25 30.30 23.99
N PHE A 40 19.52 30.96 25.10
CA PHE A 40 18.55 31.80 25.83
C PHE A 40 18.22 33.12 25.10
N GLU A 41 19.21 33.83 24.54
CA GLU A 41 19.00 35.03 23.73
C GLU A 41 18.23 34.70 22.43
N PHE A 42 18.57 33.57 21.80
CA PHE A 42 17.87 33.10 20.62
C PHE A 42 16.39 32.79 20.92
N SER A 43 16.11 32.14 22.06
CA SER A 43 14.74 31.86 22.54
C SER A 43 13.91 33.14 22.79
N LYS A 44 14.57 34.24 23.20
CA LYS A 44 13.94 35.56 23.38
C LYS A 44 13.76 36.35 22.08
N THR A 45 14.36 35.90 20.97
CA THR A 45 14.26 36.60 19.69
C THR A 45 12.86 36.39 19.11
N ASP A 46 12.08 37.47 19.05
CA ASP A 46 10.67 37.45 18.73
C ASP A 46 10.46 37.35 17.20
N TYR A 47 10.23 36.14 16.68
CA TYR A 47 9.99 35.89 15.24
C TYR A 47 8.57 36.24 14.76
N THR A 48 7.75 36.90 15.58
CA THR A 48 6.31 37.11 15.31
C THR A 48 5.96 38.36 14.52
N GLN A 49 6.93 39.16 14.06
CA GLN A 49 6.63 40.30 13.18
C GLN A 49 6.84 39.95 11.70
N ALA A 50 5.73 39.75 11.00
CA ALA A 50 5.65 39.56 9.55
C ALA A 50 6.25 40.73 8.74
N PRO A 51 6.72 40.49 7.50
CA PRO A 51 7.52 41.46 6.75
C PRO A 51 6.63 42.44 5.97
N THR A 52 6.76 43.73 6.28
CA THR A 52 6.52 44.79 5.30
C THR A 52 7.71 45.74 5.32
N LYS A 53 8.69 45.48 4.45
CA LYS A 53 9.43 46.46 3.63
C LYS A 53 10.75 45.86 3.12
N THR A 54 10.90 45.90 1.80
CA THR A 54 12.13 45.97 0.96
C THR A 54 13.37 45.11 1.30
N PRO A 55 13.94 44.40 0.29
CA PRO A 55 15.07 43.49 0.46
C PRO A 55 16.41 44.24 0.41
N THR A 56 16.83 44.82 1.52
CA THR A 56 18.22 45.28 1.72
C THR A 56 18.44 45.47 3.20
N GLU A 57 18.84 44.39 3.87
CA GLU A 57 19.71 44.34 5.05
C GLU A 57 19.70 42.89 5.52
N SER A 58 20.57 42.10 4.89
CA SER A 58 21.01 40.81 5.41
C SER A 58 21.53 41.02 6.83
N LEU A 59 20.87 40.43 7.81
CA LEU A 59 21.47 40.12 9.11
C LEU A 59 22.84 39.46 8.86
N PRO A 60 23.88 39.75 9.66
CA PRO A 60 25.20 39.18 9.42
C PRO A 60 25.11 37.65 9.39
N GLU A 61 25.61 37.03 8.32
CA GLU A 61 25.74 35.57 8.19
C GLU A 61 26.56 34.93 9.35
N ASP A 62 27.25 35.74 10.13
CA ASP A 62 28.19 35.34 11.19
C ASP A 62 27.59 35.00 12.56
N PHE A 63 26.27 35.05 12.77
CA PHE A 63 25.69 34.86 14.12
C PHE A 63 25.13 33.45 14.40
N VAL A 64 25.06 32.55 13.41
CA VAL A 64 24.61 31.17 13.61
C VAL A 64 25.76 30.22 13.31
N PRO A 65 26.23 29.40 14.28
CA PRO A 65 27.31 28.44 14.04
C PRO A 65 27.03 27.58 12.81
N GLU A 66 28.00 27.44 11.90
CA GLU A 66 27.87 26.68 10.65
C GLU A 66 27.28 25.27 10.88
N GLN A 67 27.72 24.60 11.95
CA GLN A 67 27.19 23.29 12.34
C GLN A 67 25.68 23.31 12.63
N PHE A 68 25.16 24.36 13.27
CA PHE A 68 23.73 24.49 13.55
C PHE A 68 22.94 24.76 12.27
N GLN A 69 23.47 25.56 11.35
CA GLN A 69 22.85 25.77 10.04
C GLN A 69 22.74 24.44 9.27
N LYS A 70 23.79 23.61 9.31
CA LYS A 70 23.79 22.28 8.70
C LYS A 70 22.83 21.32 9.40
N GLU A 71 22.68 21.36 10.73
CA GLU A 71 21.64 20.58 11.45
C GLU A 71 20.22 20.93 10.97
N LEU A 72 19.92 22.22 10.77
CA LEU A 72 18.64 22.66 10.21
C LEU A 72 18.48 22.22 8.75
N ALA A 73 19.54 22.28 7.95
CA ALA A 73 19.53 21.78 6.57
C ALA A 73 19.20 20.28 6.51
N VAL A 74 19.83 19.45 7.35
CA VAL A 74 19.56 18.01 7.43
C VAL A 74 18.15 17.74 7.96
N SER A 75 17.65 18.54 8.91
CA SER A 75 16.25 18.51 9.35
C SER A 75 15.28 18.76 8.19
N ASN A 76 15.55 19.76 7.37
CA ASN A 76 14.73 20.10 6.20
C ASN A 76 14.79 19.02 5.12
N LEU A 77 15.95 18.39 4.92
CA LEU A 77 16.12 17.24 4.05
C LEU A 77 15.22 16.08 4.48
N ILE A 78 15.24 15.71 5.77
CA ILE A 78 14.32 14.69 6.33
C ILE A 78 12.86 15.04 6.03
N GLY A 79 12.47 16.30 6.27
CA GLY A 79 11.14 16.81 5.97
C GLY A 79 10.76 16.66 4.50
N ALA A 80 11.68 16.96 3.58
CA ALA A 80 11.46 16.84 2.15
C ALA A 80 11.25 15.39 1.71
N TYR A 81 12.04 14.44 2.22
CA TYR A 81 11.83 13.01 1.96
C TYR A 81 10.48 12.51 2.47
N ARG A 82 10.12 12.87 3.70
CA ARG A 82 8.81 12.52 4.29
C ARG A 82 7.64 13.07 3.49
N GLN A 83 7.79 14.26 2.91
CA GLN A 83 6.72 14.94 2.16
C GLN A 83 6.65 14.53 0.69
N ARG A 84 7.79 14.34 0.03
CA ARG A 84 7.92 14.26 -1.43
C ARG A 84 8.64 13.01 -1.93
N GLY A 85 9.20 12.17 -1.06
CA GLY A 85 9.97 10.97 -1.45
C GLY A 85 9.17 10.00 -2.32
N HIS A 86 7.85 9.92 -2.12
CA HIS A 86 6.94 9.11 -2.95
C HIS A 86 6.99 9.45 -4.46
N MET A 87 7.35 10.69 -4.83
CA MET A 87 7.54 11.10 -6.23
C MET A 87 8.83 10.51 -6.84
N PHE A 88 9.75 10.02 -6.03
CA PHE A 88 11.03 9.46 -6.46
C PHE A 88 11.13 7.94 -6.23
N ALA A 89 10.19 7.36 -5.47
CA ALA A 89 10.09 5.92 -5.19
C ALA A 89 10.07 5.01 -6.42
N LYS A 90 10.85 3.92 -6.44
CA LYS A 90 10.97 2.95 -7.55
C LYS A 90 9.75 2.01 -7.65
N THR A 91 8.55 2.58 -7.78
CA THR A 91 7.28 1.86 -7.79
C THR A 91 6.84 1.31 -9.16
N ASN A 92 7.44 1.76 -10.27
CA ASN A 92 6.98 1.39 -11.60
C ASN A 92 7.82 0.23 -12.18
N PRO A 93 7.22 -0.93 -12.49
CA PRO A 93 7.97 -2.08 -13.00
C PRO A 93 8.37 -1.98 -14.47
N VAL A 94 7.59 -1.27 -15.31
CA VAL A 94 7.75 -1.32 -16.78
C VAL A 94 8.00 0.03 -17.44
N ARG A 95 7.50 1.13 -16.87
CA ARG A 95 7.69 2.48 -17.42
C ARG A 95 8.88 3.17 -16.74
N PRO A 96 9.59 4.07 -17.45
CA PRO A 96 10.55 4.95 -16.81
C PRO A 96 9.85 5.82 -15.75
N ARG A 97 10.62 6.23 -14.74
CA ARG A 97 10.12 7.16 -13.72
C ARG A 97 9.78 8.51 -14.34
N ARG A 98 8.70 9.11 -13.85
CA ARG A 98 8.35 10.50 -14.19
C ARG A 98 9.47 11.42 -13.70
N LYS A 99 9.78 12.42 -14.51
CA LYS A 99 10.63 13.53 -14.08
C LYS A 99 9.73 14.54 -13.36
N HIS A 100 10.04 14.81 -12.11
CA HIS A 100 9.33 15.79 -11.29
C HIS A 100 10.22 17.03 -11.12
N ASP A 101 9.61 18.21 -11.15
CA ASP A 101 10.31 19.45 -10.86
C ASP A 101 10.73 19.51 -9.39
N GLY A 102 11.89 20.11 -9.13
CA GLY A 102 12.47 20.22 -7.78
C GLY A 102 12.85 18.87 -7.18
N PRO A 103 13.92 18.22 -7.67
CA PRO A 103 14.48 17.00 -7.07
C PRO A 103 14.91 17.22 -5.60
N ILE A 104 14.97 16.13 -4.84
CA ILE A 104 15.49 16.15 -3.46
C ILE A 104 17.01 15.97 -3.52
N ASP A 105 17.71 17.02 -3.92
CA ASP A 105 19.17 17.07 -3.95
C ASP A 105 19.67 17.79 -2.69
N PHE A 106 20.71 17.28 -2.05
CA PHE A 106 21.23 17.85 -0.80
C PHE A 106 21.83 19.25 -1.00
N GLU A 107 22.32 19.56 -2.20
CA GLU A 107 22.77 20.89 -2.61
C GLU A 107 21.68 21.95 -2.49
N ASN A 108 20.41 21.59 -2.73
CA ASN A 108 19.27 22.50 -2.59
C ASN A 108 18.99 22.88 -1.12
N PHE A 109 19.62 22.19 -0.17
CA PHE A 109 19.53 22.47 1.27
C PHE A 109 20.80 23.13 1.83
N GLY A 110 21.77 23.48 0.98
CA GLY A 110 23.06 24.02 1.43
C GLY A 110 24.02 22.96 2.00
N LEU A 111 23.81 21.69 1.66
CA LEU A 111 24.71 20.58 1.98
C LEU A 111 25.53 20.21 0.74
N SER A 112 26.68 19.57 0.95
CA SER A 112 27.57 19.15 -0.12
C SER A 112 28.08 17.72 0.12
N GLU A 113 28.73 17.14 -0.89
CA GLU A 113 29.43 15.85 -0.74
C GLU A 113 30.49 15.87 0.37
N ALA A 114 31.07 17.03 0.70
CA ALA A 114 32.02 17.16 1.80
C ALA A 114 31.36 16.94 3.18
N ASP A 115 30.04 17.13 3.29
CA ASP A 115 29.30 16.99 4.54
C ASP A 115 28.87 15.54 4.82
N MET A 116 29.04 14.62 3.85
CA MET A 116 28.55 13.24 3.94
C MET A 116 29.08 12.48 5.16
N ASP A 117 30.31 12.74 5.57
CA ASP A 117 30.95 12.09 6.71
C ASP A 117 30.91 12.95 8.00
N THR A 118 30.21 14.10 7.97
CA THR A 118 29.92 14.92 9.16
C THR A 118 28.78 14.30 9.96
N GLU A 119 28.92 14.27 11.28
CA GLU A 119 27.90 13.75 12.19
C GLU A 119 26.85 14.80 12.56
N PHE A 120 25.60 14.38 12.61
CA PHE A 120 24.44 15.20 12.91
C PHE A 120 23.57 14.56 13.99
N HIS A 121 23.22 15.34 15.01
CA HIS A 121 22.33 14.95 16.10
C HIS A 121 20.88 14.77 15.63
N VAL A 122 20.46 15.48 14.57
CA VAL A 122 19.11 15.35 14.00
C VAL A 122 18.76 13.92 13.56
N GLY A 123 19.75 13.05 13.34
CA GLY A 123 19.55 11.61 13.11
C GLY A 123 18.75 10.92 14.23
N SER A 124 18.72 11.48 15.44
CA SER A 124 17.85 11.02 16.53
C SER A 124 16.36 11.06 16.20
N ARG A 125 15.90 12.01 15.36
CA ARG A 125 14.49 12.17 14.95
C ARG A 125 13.98 11.04 14.06
N ILE A 126 14.90 10.28 13.46
CA ILE A 126 14.62 9.10 12.62
C ILE A 126 15.14 7.80 13.28
N GLY A 127 15.47 7.86 14.58
CA GLY A 127 15.87 6.70 15.37
C GLY A 127 17.32 6.23 15.20
N LEU A 128 18.20 7.02 14.55
CA LEU A 128 19.61 6.66 14.36
C LEU A 128 20.54 7.19 15.47
N GLY A 129 20.11 8.18 16.24
CA GLY A 129 20.99 8.93 17.16
C GLY A 129 21.89 9.92 16.41
N THR A 130 23.02 10.31 17.01
CA THR A 130 24.02 11.13 16.31
C THR A 130 24.79 10.25 15.31
N VAL A 131 24.66 10.55 14.02
CA VAL A 131 25.25 9.75 12.93
C VAL A 131 25.62 10.62 11.74
N THR A 132 26.41 10.08 10.82
CA THR A 132 26.82 10.80 9.61
C THR A 132 25.66 11.11 8.66
N LEU A 133 25.74 12.22 7.92
CA LEU A 133 24.76 12.57 6.86
C LEU A 133 24.56 11.41 5.87
N ARG A 134 25.63 10.71 5.51
CA ARG A 134 25.58 9.51 4.65
C ARG A 134 24.59 8.46 5.16
N LYS A 135 24.61 8.17 6.47
CA LYS A 135 23.68 7.19 7.09
C LYS A 135 22.23 7.70 7.11
N ILE A 136 22.05 9.00 7.37
CA ILE A 136 20.72 9.65 7.33
C ILE A 136 20.15 9.55 5.91
N HIS A 137 20.92 9.98 4.92
CA HIS A 137 20.52 9.95 3.50
C HIS A 137 20.17 8.53 3.03
N GLN A 138 21.00 7.54 3.36
CA GLN A 138 20.72 6.13 3.04
C GLN A 138 19.40 5.63 3.65
N LEU A 139 19.10 5.99 4.91
CA LEU A 139 17.83 5.63 5.53
C LEU A 139 16.65 6.27 4.79
N LEU A 140 16.74 7.55 4.47
CA LEU A 140 15.67 8.29 3.80
C LEU A 140 15.38 7.74 2.40
N GLU A 141 16.43 7.53 1.60
CA GLU A 141 16.34 6.92 0.27
C GLU A 141 15.73 5.51 0.33
N GLN A 142 16.20 4.67 1.26
CA GLN A 142 15.68 3.32 1.42
C GLN A 142 14.20 3.32 1.85
N THR A 143 13.82 4.22 2.77
CA THR A 143 12.47 4.25 3.37
C THR A 143 11.42 4.83 2.42
N TYR A 144 11.76 5.94 1.73
CA TYR A 144 10.79 6.75 1.00
C TYR A 144 10.96 6.72 -0.52
N CYS A 145 12.10 6.24 -1.02
CA CYS A 145 12.42 6.19 -2.46
C CYS A 145 12.67 4.75 -2.98
N GLY A 146 12.45 3.72 -2.14
CA GLY A 146 12.53 2.30 -2.52
C GLY A 146 11.34 1.81 -3.35
N SER A 147 10.96 0.54 -3.22
CA SER A 147 9.79 -0.05 -3.90
C SER A 147 8.45 0.51 -3.41
N ILE A 148 8.46 1.32 -2.34
CA ILE A 148 7.30 1.89 -1.67
C ILE A 148 7.45 3.41 -1.64
N GLY A 149 6.44 4.12 -2.13
CA GLY A 149 6.25 5.55 -1.91
C GLY A 149 5.00 5.78 -1.07
N VAL A 150 5.04 6.70 -0.12
CA VAL A 150 3.92 6.91 0.81
C VAL A 150 3.50 8.38 0.85
N GLU A 151 2.20 8.63 0.67
CA GLU A 151 1.59 9.95 0.85
C GLU A 151 0.77 9.97 2.15
N TYR A 152 1.22 10.77 3.11
CA TYR A 152 0.55 10.87 4.42
C TYR A 152 0.68 12.25 5.09
N LYS A 153 1.58 13.13 4.63
CA LYS A 153 1.79 14.45 5.27
C LYS A 153 0.59 15.40 5.13
N PHE A 154 -0.38 15.10 4.28
CA PHE A 154 -1.67 15.82 4.24
C PHE A 154 -2.62 15.44 5.39
N VAL A 155 -2.36 14.33 6.10
CA VAL A 155 -3.12 13.93 7.29
C VAL A 155 -2.93 14.99 8.38
N ARG A 156 -4.02 15.38 9.06
CA ARG A 156 -3.98 16.46 10.07
C ARG A 156 -3.74 15.97 11.51
N THR A 157 -3.83 14.67 11.73
CA THR A 157 -3.69 14.04 13.05
C THR A 157 -2.23 13.68 13.32
N LEU A 158 -1.59 14.36 14.28
CA LEU A 158 -0.16 14.14 14.61
C LEU A 158 0.12 12.69 15.04
N GLU A 159 -0.76 12.07 15.85
CA GLU A 159 -0.58 10.67 16.26
C GLU A 159 -0.50 9.72 15.06
N ILE A 160 -1.28 9.97 14.00
CA ILE A 160 -1.25 9.15 12.79
C ILE A 160 0.08 9.35 12.05
N ILE A 161 0.51 10.61 11.89
CA ILE A 161 1.78 10.95 11.24
C ILE A 161 2.94 10.26 11.98
N ASP A 162 3.03 10.45 13.29
CA ASP A 162 4.11 9.89 14.12
C ASP A 162 4.09 8.35 14.09
N TRP A 163 2.90 7.75 14.11
CA TRP A 163 2.76 6.30 14.02
C TRP A 163 3.24 5.75 12.68
N LEU A 164 2.86 6.40 11.57
CA LEU A 164 3.31 6.04 10.22
C LEU A 164 4.82 6.21 10.08
N GLU A 165 5.37 7.37 10.46
CA GLU A 165 6.81 7.66 10.41
C GLU A 165 7.61 6.62 11.20
N LYS A 166 7.21 6.32 12.44
CA LYS A 166 7.87 5.31 13.27
C LYS A 166 7.80 3.91 12.65
N LYS A 167 6.64 3.49 12.14
CA LYS A 167 6.46 2.16 11.52
C LYS A 167 7.34 2.01 10.27
N MET A 168 7.41 3.04 9.44
CA MET A 168 8.18 3.00 8.19
C MET A 168 9.69 3.11 8.46
N GLU A 169 10.13 4.09 9.23
CA GLU A 169 11.56 4.39 9.43
C GLU A 169 12.28 3.32 10.27
N SER A 170 11.58 2.69 11.23
CA SER A 170 12.15 1.63 12.09
C SER A 170 12.62 0.40 11.32
N CYS A 171 11.98 0.08 10.19
CA CYS A 171 12.36 -1.02 9.30
C CYS A 171 12.81 -0.54 7.92
N ARG A 172 12.88 0.77 7.71
CA ARG A 172 13.19 1.42 6.43
C ARG A 172 12.31 0.93 5.29
N ASN A 173 11.05 0.61 5.57
CA ASN A 173 10.12 -0.05 4.64
C ASN A 173 10.69 -1.31 3.95
N THR A 174 11.64 -1.99 4.60
CA THR A 174 12.31 -3.19 4.08
C THR A 174 12.29 -4.29 5.15
N PRO A 175 11.10 -4.84 5.51
CA PRO A 175 11.03 -5.84 6.56
C PRO A 175 11.75 -7.13 6.16
N ASN A 176 12.33 -7.80 7.16
CA ASN A 176 12.94 -9.11 6.97
C ASN A 176 11.90 -10.21 7.14
N PHE A 177 11.55 -10.87 6.05
CA PHE A 177 10.70 -12.07 6.07
C PHE A 177 11.54 -13.31 6.37
N THR A 178 10.96 -14.25 7.14
CA THR A 178 11.60 -15.57 7.36
C THR A 178 11.61 -16.39 6.07
N TYR A 179 12.40 -17.45 6.03
CA TYR A 179 12.45 -18.38 4.90
C TYR A 179 11.06 -18.98 4.60
N GLU A 180 10.32 -19.37 5.65
CA GLU A 180 8.99 -19.94 5.54
C GLU A 180 7.97 -18.92 5.01
N GLU A 181 8.07 -17.65 5.44
CA GLU A 181 7.25 -16.58 4.89
C GLU A 181 7.55 -16.38 3.40
N LYS A 182 8.83 -16.32 3.01
CA LYS A 182 9.24 -16.18 1.60
C LYS A 182 8.75 -17.32 0.72
N ILE A 183 8.82 -18.57 1.20
CA ILE A 183 8.25 -19.73 0.49
C ILE A 183 6.75 -19.57 0.31
N GLU A 184 6.02 -19.17 1.35
CA GLU A 184 4.58 -19.01 1.25
C GLU A 184 4.21 -17.89 0.25
N LEU A 185 4.95 -16.78 0.26
CA LEU A 185 4.78 -15.70 -0.70
C LEU A 185 5.05 -16.17 -2.13
N LEU A 186 6.10 -16.96 -2.34
CA LEU A 186 6.40 -17.56 -3.64
C LEU A 186 5.30 -18.53 -4.07
N ARG A 187 4.82 -19.38 -3.17
CA ARG A 187 3.74 -20.35 -3.42
C ARG A 187 2.47 -19.64 -3.88
N LYS A 188 2.04 -18.58 -3.18
CA LYS A 188 0.89 -17.75 -3.57
C LYS A 188 1.08 -17.03 -4.90
N THR A 189 2.30 -16.57 -5.17
CA THR A 189 2.64 -15.95 -6.46
C THR A 189 2.62 -16.99 -7.59
N ASN A 190 3.09 -18.22 -7.34
CA ASN A 190 3.05 -19.32 -8.29
C ASN A 190 1.61 -19.76 -8.59
N GLU A 191 0.78 -19.91 -7.56
CA GLU A 191 -0.66 -20.20 -7.71
C GLU A 191 -1.34 -19.18 -8.64
N ALA A 192 -1.02 -17.90 -8.49
CA ALA A 192 -1.57 -16.82 -9.32
C ALA A 192 -1.10 -16.90 -10.78
N VAL A 193 0.21 -16.98 -11.02
CA VAL A 193 0.82 -16.93 -12.37
C VAL A 193 0.54 -18.20 -13.16
N ALA A 194 0.64 -19.36 -12.53
CA ALA A 194 0.41 -20.64 -13.18
C ALA A 194 -1.06 -20.82 -13.56
N PHE A 195 -2.00 -20.37 -12.71
CA PHE A 195 -3.42 -20.42 -13.04
C PHE A 195 -3.78 -19.58 -14.28
N GLU A 196 -3.26 -18.35 -14.37
CA GLU A 196 -3.45 -17.51 -15.57
C GLU A 196 -2.85 -18.15 -16.82
N SER A 197 -1.61 -18.65 -16.72
CA SER A 197 -0.91 -19.31 -17.82
C SER A 197 -1.65 -20.57 -18.29
N PHE A 198 -2.22 -21.32 -17.35
CA PHE A 198 -3.04 -22.49 -17.62
C PHE A 198 -4.33 -22.12 -18.36
N LEU A 199 -5.07 -21.12 -17.88
CA LEU A 199 -6.28 -20.64 -18.53
C LEU A 199 -6.00 -20.15 -19.96
N HIS A 200 -4.91 -19.39 -20.13
CA HIS A 200 -4.48 -18.90 -21.44
C HIS A 200 -4.22 -20.03 -22.44
N THR A 201 -3.60 -21.12 -21.96
CA THR A 201 -3.21 -22.26 -22.80
C THR A 201 -4.39 -23.18 -23.10
N LYS A 202 -5.24 -23.47 -22.11
CA LYS A 202 -6.31 -24.48 -22.22
C LYS A 202 -7.63 -23.93 -22.76
N PHE A 203 -7.91 -22.65 -22.53
CA PHE A 203 -9.17 -22.01 -22.91
C PHE A 203 -8.93 -20.84 -23.88
N VAL A 204 -8.33 -21.15 -25.03
CA VAL A 204 -7.97 -20.16 -26.06
C VAL A 204 -9.20 -19.39 -26.54
N GLY A 205 -9.09 -18.06 -26.63
CA GLY A 205 -10.16 -17.17 -27.09
C GLY A 205 -11.26 -16.89 -26.06
N GLN A 206 -11.22 -17.50 -24.88
CA GLN A 206 -12.17 -17.22 -23.81
C GLN A 206 -11.77 -15.96 -23.03
N LYS A 207 -12.74 -15.04 -22.87
CA LYS A 207 -12.55 -13.85 -22.05
C LYS A 207 -12.42 -14.23 -20.58
N ARG A 208 -11.31 -13.84 -19.97
CA ARG A 208 -11.03 -14.06 -18.53
C ARG A 208 -10.62 -12.81 -17.77
N PHE A 209 -10.28 -11.73 -18.47
CA PHE A 209 -9.77 -10.49 -17.88
C PHE A 209 -8.53 -10.73 -17.01
N SER A 210 -7.53 -11.32 -17.65
CA SER A 210 -6.32 -11.85 -17.05
C SER A 210 -5.68 -10.96 -16.01
N LEU A 211 -5.24 -11.54 -14.90
CA LEU A 211 -4.46 -10.86 -13.87
C LEU A 211 -3.00 -10.62 -14.25
N GLU A 212 -2.50 -11.16 -15.37
CA GLU A 212 -1.07 -11.12 -15.72
C GLU A 212 -0.50 -9.69 -15.74
N GLY A 213 0.53 -9.46 -14.92
CA GLY A 213 1.12 -8.15 -14.58
C GLY A 213 0.61 -7.49 -13.28
N GLY A 214 -0.36 -8.10 -12.59
CA GLY A 214 -0.92 -7.65 -11.31
C GLY A 214 -1.05 -8.79 -10.28
N GLU A 215 -0.32 -9.89 -10.45
CA GLU A 215 -0.46 -11.13 -9.69
C GLU A 215 -0.16 -10.97 -8.19
N SER A 216 0.57 -9.92 -7.81
CA SER A 216 0.87 -9.59 -6.41
C SER A 216 -0.35 -9.27 -5.56
N ILE A 217 -1.53 -9.04 -6.17
CA ILE A 217 -2.80 -8.92 -5.43
C ILE A 217 -3.16 -10.22 -4.68
N ILE A 218 -2.70 -11.39 -5.15
CA ILE A 218 -2.99 -12.68 -4.52
C ILE A 218 -2.23 -12.86 -3.19
N PRO A 219 -0.90 -12.71 -3.13
CA PRO A 219 -0.19 -12.66 -1.85
C PRO A 219 -0.65 -11.49 -0.97
N ALA A 220 -1.06 -10.35 -1.55
CA ALA A 220 -1.65 -9.23 -0.80
C ALA A 220 -2.94 -9.66 -0.08
N LEU A 221 -3.94 -10.19 -0.79
CA LEU A 221 -5.21 -10.63 -0.20
C LEU A 221 -5.03 -11.80 0.75
N ASN A 222 -4.13 -12.75 0.45
CA ASN A 222 -3.80 -13.81 1.39
C ASN A 222 -3.25 -13.22 2.71
N THR A 223 -2.36 -12.22 2.63
CA THR A 223 -1.86 -11.51 3.80
C THR A 223 -2.98 -10.78 4.53
N VAL A 224 -3.92 -10.15 3.81
CA VAL A 224 -5.07 -9.47 4.43
C VAL A 224 -5.84 -10.45 5.33
N VAL A 225 -6.13 -11.64 4.82
CA VAL A 225 -6.90 -12.67 5.54
C VAL A 225 -6.10 -13.25 6.71
N GLU A 226 -4.86 -13.69 6.47
CA GLU A 226 -4.02 -14.32 7.49
C GLU A 226 -3.71 -13.33 8.63
N TYR A 227 -3.15 -12.17 8.30
CA TYR A 227 -2.72 -11.20 9.29
C TYR A 227 -3.89 -10.42 9.91
N GLY A 228 -4.94 -10.12 9.13
CA GLY A 228 -6.15 -9.51 9.69
C GLY A 228 -6.82 -10.40 10.75
N SER A 229 -6.79 -11.73 10.58
CA SER A 229 -7.28 -12.66 11.60
C SER A 229 -6.48 -12.60 12.90
N GLU A 230 -5.16 -12.35 12.81
CA GLU A 230 -4.30 -12.14 13.97
C GLU A 230 -4.69 -10.86 14.72
N LEU A 231 -5.06 -9.82 13.98
CA LEU A 231 -5.61 -8.56 14.50
C LEU A 231 -7.08 -8.65 14.96
N GLY A 232 -7.67 -9.85 14.95
CA GLY A 232 -8.99 -10.14 15.49
C GLY A 232 -10.16 -9.95 14.52
N VAL A 233 -9.87 -9.78 13.23
CA VAL A 233 -10.89 -9.77 12.16
C VAL A 233 -11.42 -11.18 11.95
N GLU A 234 -12.74 -11.32 11.86
CA GLU A 234 -13.44 -12.60 11.66
C GLU A 234 -14.10 -12.68 10.28
N GLU A 235 -14.33 -11.54 9.64
CA GLU A 235 -15.06 -11.47 8.38
C GLU A 235 -14.50 -10.41 7.42
N PHE A 236 -14.45 -10.75 6.13
CA PHE A 236 -14.09 -9.83 5.06
C PHE A 236 -15.20 -9.79 4.00
N VAL A 237 -15.61 -8.58 3.62
CA VAL A 237 -16.57 -8.34 2.54
C VAL A 237 -15.85 -7.63 1.41
N ILE A 238 -15.78 -8.29 0.25
CA ILE A 238 -14.97 -7.87 -0.89
C ILE A 238 -15.90 -7.34 -1.99
N GLY A 239 -15.57 -6.17 -2.52
CA GLY A 239 -16.03 -5.67 -3.82
C GLY A 239 -14.87 -5.63 -4.79
N MET A 240 -15.05 -6.16 -6.00
CA MET A 240 -14.04 -6.06 -7.04
C MET A 240 -14.65 -6.04 -8.44
N ALA A 241 -13.92 -5.45 -9.39
CA ALA A 241 -14.24 -5.51 -10.81
C ALA A 241 -13.87 -6.88 -11.44
N HIS A 242 -13.70 -6.90 -12.77
CA HIS A 242 -13.40 -8.12 -13.53
C HIS A 242 -11.93 -8.57 -13.45
N ARG A 243 -10.98 -7.64 -13.27
CA ARG A 243 -9.54 -7.90 -13.42
C ARG A 243 -9.06 -8.90 -12.37
N GLY A 244 -8.64 -10.08 -12.83
CA GLY A 244 -8.17 -11.17 -11.96
C GLY A 244 -9.21 -11.77 -11.01
N ARG A 245 -10.51 -11.53 -11.25
CA ARG A 245 -11.57 -12.04 -10.36
C ARG A 245 -11.57 -13.56 -10.24
N LEU A 246 -11.34 -14.28 -11.34
CA LEU A 246 -11.25 -15.75 -11.32
C LEU A 246 -10.08 -16.22 -10.45
N ASN A 247 -8.97 -15.48 -10.48
CA ASN A 247 -7.79 -15.76 -9.67
C ASN A 247 -8.09 -15.54 -8.18
N VAL A 248 -8.77 -14.43 -7.83
CA VAL A 248 -9.22 -14.17 -6.46
C VAL A 248 -10.22 -15.23 -5.98
N LEU A 249 -11.19 -15.63 -6.81
CA LEU A 249 -12.13 -16.71 -6.50
C LEU A 249 -11.41 -18.01 -6.18
N ALA A 250 -10.45 -18.42 -7.01
CA ALA A 250 -9.71 -19.68 -6.81
C ALA A 250 -8.74 -19.61 -5.62
N ASN A 251 -7.85 -18.62 -5.62
CA ASN A 251 -6.67 -18.58 -4.77
C ASN A 251 -6.87 -17.87 -3.43
N VAL A 252 -7.97 -17.12 -3.28
CA VAL A 252 -8.30 -16.41 -2.03
C VAL A 252 -9.58 -16.98 -1.41
N LEU A 253 -10.67 -17.04 -2.18
CA LEU A 253 -11.95 -17.55 -1.67
C LEU A 253 -12.07 -19.09 -1.71
N GLY A 254 -11.18 -19.79 -2.41
CA GLY A 254 -11.20 -21.26 -2.45
C GLY A 254 -12.33 -21.85 -3.29
N LYS A 255 -12.85 -21.11 -4.28
CA LYS A 255 -13.66 -21.71 -5.34
C LYS A 255 -12.80 -22.73 -6.07
N THR A 256 -13.31 -23.95 -6.21
CA THR A 256 -12.49 -25.03 -6.72
C THR A 256 -12.17 -24.83 -8.21
N TYR A 257 -10.97 -25.24 -8.62
CA TYR A 257 -10.54 -25.10 -10.01
C TYR A 257 -11.40 -25.88 -10.99
N ASN A 258 -11.86 -27.07 -10.60
CA ASN A 258 -12.75 -27.90 -11.42
C ASN A 258 -14.07 -27.18 -11.71
N ASP A 259 -14.66 -26.49 -10.71
CA ASP A 259 -15.90 -25.75 -10.91
C ASP A 259 -15.68 -24.55 -11.83
N ILE A 260 -14.55 -23.84 -11.70
CA ILE A 260 -14.19 -22.77 -12.64
C ILE A 260 -14.00 -23.35 -14.04
N PHE A 261 -13.30 -24.46 -14.21
CA PHE A 261 -13.10 -25.09 -15.52
C PHE A 261 -14.40 -25.57 -16.16
N ALA A 262 -15.33 -26.13 -15.38
CA ALA A 262 -16.66 -26.51 -15.84
C ALA A 262 -17.45 -25.29 -16.38
N GLU A 263 -17.31 -24.12 -15.77
CA GLU A 263 -17.89 -22.86 -16.26
C GLU A 263 -17.26 -22.39 -17.58
N PHE A 264 -15.99 -22.70 -17.83
CA PHE A 264 -15.34 -22.43 -19.12
C PHE A 264 -15.79 -23.39 -20.22
N GLU A 265 -16.13 -24.64 -19.88
CA GLU A 265 -16.70 -25.63 -20.82
C GLU A 265 -18.18 -25.36 -21.17
N GLY A 266 -18.81 -24.38 -20.53
CA GLY A 266 -20.20 -23.99 -20.81
C GLY A 266 -21.23 -24.98 -20.29
N LYS A 267 -20.88 -25.76 -19.25
CA LYS A 267 -21.81 -26.71 -18.63
C LYS A 267 -22.98 -25.98 -17.99
N VAL A 268 -24.18 -26.52 -18.18
CA VAL A 268 -25.43 -25.92 -17.69
C VAL A 268 -25.41 -25.94 -16.16
N PHE A 269 -25.74 -24.82 -15.54
CA PHE A 269 -26.02 -24.77 -14.11
C PHE A 269 -27.30 -25.58 -13.83
N GLY A 270 -27.35 -26.32 -12.72
CA GLY A 270 -28.53 -27.11 -12.34
C GLY A 270 -29.84 -26.29 -12.39
N SER A 271 -30.96 -26.99 -12.63
CA SER A 271 -32.28 -26.47 -13.05
C SER A 271 -33.03 -25.59 -12.03
N ASP A 272 -32.39 -24.55 -11.51
CA ASP A 272 -33.06 -23.46 -10.82
C ASP A 272 -33.23 -22.32 -11.82
N GLY A 273 -34.43 -21.76 -11.95
CA GLY A 273 -34.79 -20.68 -12.88
C GLY A 273 -34.03 -19.37 -12.64
N PHE A 274 -32.71 -19.42 -12.79
CA PHE A 274 -31.72 -18.37 -12.70
C PHE A 274 -31.45 -17.94 -14.14
N ALA A 275 -31.68 -16.66 -14.46
CA ALA A 275 -31.42 -16.13 -15.80
C ALA A 275 -29.92 -16.15 -16.17
N GLY A 276 -29.04 -16.45 -15.21
CA GLY A 276 -27.60 -16.38 -15.37
C GLY A 276 -27.07 -14.95 -15.25
N ASP A 277 -25.81 -14.83 -14.89
CA ASP A 277 -24.97 -13.68 -15.26
C ASP A 277 -23.62 -14.26 -15.71
N VAL A 278 -22.77 -13.46 -16.35
CA VAL A 278 -21.43 -13.91 -16.76
C VAL A 278 -20.59 -14.29 -15.54
N LYS A 279 -19.76 -15.34 -15.67
CA LYS A 279 -18.96 -15.95 -14.59
C LYS A 279 -18.17 -14.95 -13.70
N TYR A 280 -17.79 -13.80 -14.24
CA TYR A 280 -17.07 -12.75 -13.53
C TYR A 280 -17.97 -11.68 -12.85
N HIS A 281 -19.28 -11.87 -12.76
CA HIS A 281 -20.20 -11.06 -11.95
C HIS A 281 -20.75 -11.79 -10.72
N MET A 282 -20.62 -13.11 -10.69
CA MET A 282 -21.16 -13.94 -9.62
C MET A 282 -20.44 -13.67 -8.29
N GLY A 283 -21.22 -13.63 -7.22
CA GLY A 283 -20.71 -13.59 -5.85
C GLY A 283 -20.23 -14.97 -5.40
N TYR A 284 -19.50 -15.02 -4.30
CA TYR A 284 -19.05 -16.26 -3.69
C TYR A 284 -18.80 -16.04 -2.20
N SER A 285 -19.08 -17.03 -1.37
CA SER A 285 -18.78 -16.96 0.06
C SER A 285 -18.17 -18.26 0.53
N SER A 286 -17.20 -18.17 1.45
CA SER A 286 -16.52 -19.32 2.00
C SER A 286 -15.98 -19.05 3.39
N ASP A 287 -15.87 -20.12 4.16
CA ASP A 287 -15.15 -20.10 5.43
C ASP A 287 -13.75 -20.68 5.21
N LYS A 288 -12.73 -19.95 5.65
CA LYS A 288 -11.34 -20.39 5.59
C LYS A 288 -10.77 -20.55 6.99
N ILE A 289 -10.04 -21.64 7.21
CA ILE A 289 -9.18 -21.80 8.38
C ILE A 289 -7.81 -21.24 8.00
N VAL A 290 -7.43 -20.13 8.63
CA VAL A 290 -6.09 -19.53 8.44
C VAL A 290 -5.03 -20.36 9.16
N ARG A 291 -3.74 -20.09 8.90
CA ARG A 291 -2.63 -20.88 9.49
C ARG A 291 -2.60 -20.86 11.01
N SER A 292 -3.10 -19.80 11.63
CA SER A 292 -3.25 -19.71 13.10
C SER A 292 -4.35 -20.62 13.68
N GLY A 293 -5.12 -21.30 12.82
CA GLY A 293 -6.26 -22.15 13.20
C GLY A 293 -7.57 -21.39 13.37
N LYS A 294 -7.56 -20.05 13.29
CA LYS A 294 -8.79 -19.23 13.35
C LYS A 294 -9.64 -19.44 12.09
N LYS A 295 -10.95 -19.44 12.28
CA LYS A 295 -11.92 -19.44 11.19
C LYS A 295 -12.22 -18.00 10.78
N VAL A 296 -12.19 -17.72 9.48
CA VAL A 296 -12.49 -16.42 8.88
C VAL A 296 -13.52 -16.60 7.78
N HIS A 297 -14.55 -15.77 7.77
CA HIS A 297 -15.55 -15.73 6.70
C HIS A 297 -15.14 -14.75 5.60
N LEU A 298 -15.18 -15.20 4.35
CA LEU A 298 -14.90 -14.38 3.17
C LEU A 298 -16.15 -14.32 2.31
N SER A 299 -16.53 -13.12 1.87
CA SER A 299 -17.63 -12.93 0.93
C SER A 299 -17.23 -11.97 -0.18
N LEU A 300 -17.39 -12.40 -1.43
CA LEU A 300 -17.26 -11.56 -2.61
C LEU A 300 -18.65 -11.19 -3.11
N THR A 301 -18.92 -9.90 -3.15
CA THR A 301 -20.22 -9.35 -3.54
C THR A 301 -20.41 -9.46 -5.05
N PRO A 302 -21.58 -9.91 -5.54
CA PRO A 302 -21.90 -9.86 -6.97
C PRO A 302 -21.98 -8.41 -7.45
N ASN A 303 -21.61 -8.17 -8.71
CA ASN A 303 -21.59 -6.82 -9.26
C ASN A 303 -21.90 -6.79 -10.76
N PRO A 304 -22.53 -5.72 -11.26
CA PRO A 304 -22.67 -5.51 -12.69
C PRO A 304 -21.33 -5.11 -13.32
N SER A 305 -21.30 -4.97 -14.65
CA SER A 305 -20.14 -4.43 -15.38
C SER A 305 -19.90 -2.94 -15.14
N HIS A 306 -20.85 -2.21 -14.55
CA HIS A 306 -20.70 -0.80 -14.18
C HIS A 306 -19.67 -0.70 -13.05
N LEU A 307 -18.44 -0.30 -13.43
CA LEU A 307 -17.31 -0.22 -12.49
C LEU A 307 -17.65 0.66 -11.30
N GLU A 308 -17.13 0.31 -10.12
CA GLU A 308 -17.33 1.00 -8.84
C GLU A 308 -18.77 0.99 -8.28
N ALA A 309 -19.78 0.57 -9.05
CA ALA A 309 -21.18 0.52 -8.59
C ALA A 309 -21.40 -0.43 -7.40
N VAL A 310 -20.50 -1.41 -7.21
CA VAL A 310 -20.54 -2.36 -6.08
C VAL A 310 -20.05 -1.74 -4.77
N ASN A 311 -19.28 -0.66 -4.81
CA ASN A 311 -18.64 -0.08 -3.63
C ASN A 311 -19.65 0.28 -2.51
N PRO A 312 -20.72 1.07 -2.76
CA PRO A 312 -21.70 1.36 -1.71
C PRO A 312 -22.48 0.11 -1.28
N VAL A 313 -22.64 -0.89 -2.14
CA VAL A 313 -23.32 -2.15 -1.81
C VAL A 313 -22.51 -2.93 -0.79
N VAL A 314 -21.19 -3.03 -0.99
CA VAL A 314 -20.26 -3.65 -0.03
C VAL A 314 -20.25 -2.92 1.29
N GLU A 315 -20.23 -1.58 1.29
CA GLU A 315 -20.30 -0.80 2.54
C GLU A 315 -21.64 -1.03 3.26
N GLY A 316 -22.76 -1.08 2.54
CA GLY A 316 -24.07 -1.38 3.11
C GLY A 316 -24.16 -2.79 3.72
N ILE A 317 -23.64 -3.81 3.01
CA ILE A 317 -23.58 -5.20 3.51
C ILE A 317 -22.69 -5.25 4.75
N SER A 318 -21.50 -4.65 4.69
CA SER A 318 -20.56 -4.57 5.80
C SER A 318 -21.19 -3.93 7.02
N ARG A 319 -21.86 -2.78 6.84
CA ARG A 319 -22.53 -2.06 7.91
C ARG A 319 -23.63 -2.89 8.55
N ALA A 320 -24.51 -3.49 7.74
CA ALA A 320 -25.57 -4.36 8.25
C ALA A 320 -25.02 -5.54 9.05
N LYS A 321 -23.94 -6.17 8.57
CA LYS A 321 -23.30 -7.30 9.26
C LYS A 321 -22.61 -6.86 10.56
N ILE A 322 -21.94 -5.71 10.57
CA ILE A 322 -21.34 -5.13 11.77
C ILE A 322 -22.42 -4.91 12.84
N ASP A 323 -23.55 -4.31 12.49
CA ASP A 323 -24.62 -4.01 13.42
C ASP A 323 -25.31 -5.29 13.94
N GLN A 324 -25.62 -6.23 13.04
CA GLN A 324 -26.42 -7.42 13.38
C GLN A 324 -25.61 -8.57 13.98
N TYR A 325 -24.44 -8.89 13.43
CA TYR A 325 -23.67 -10.09 13.80
C TYR A 325 -22.47 -9.77 14.69
N HIS A 326 -21.94 -8.55 14.62
CA HIS A 326 -20.77 -8.12 15.39
C HIS A 326 -21.08 -7.08 16.47
N GLN A 327 -22.36 -6.83 16.76
CA GLN A 327 -22.80 -5.95 17.85
C GLN A 327 -22.21 -4.53 17.75
N GLY A 328 -22.06 -4.02 16.53
CA GLY A 328 -21.45 -2.72 16.26
C GLY A 328 -19.91 -2.70 16.29
N ASN A 329 -19.26 -3.85 16.49
CA ASN A 329 -17.80 -3.93 16.56
C ASN A 329 -17.15 -3.91 15.16
N VAL A 330 -16.80 -2.72 14.71
CA VAL A 330 -16.13 -2.51 13.40
C VAL A 330 -14.78 -3.23 13.26
N LYS A 331 -14.14 -3.67 14.35
CA LYS A 331 -12.85 -4.41 14.29
C LYS A 331 -13.00 -5.84 13.80
N LYS A 332 -14.22 -6.40 13.83
CA LYS A 332 -14.51 -7.80 13.49
C LYS A 332 -14.75 -8.03 12.00
N LEU A 333 -15.19 -7.00 11.27
CA LEU A 333 -15.44 -7.06 9.84
C LEU A 333 -14.67 -5.96 9.11
N VAL A 334 -13.91 -6.34 8.08
CA VAL A 334 -13.17 -5.40 7.23
C VAL A 334 -13.74 -5.41 5.81
N PRO A 335 -14.29 -4.29 5.32
CA PRO A 335 -14.57 -4.12 3.90
C PRO A 335 -13.26 -4.00 3.10
N ILE A 336 -13.22 -4.65 1.94
CA ILE A 336 -12.13 -4.56 0.97
C ILE A 336 -12.73 -4.15 -0.38
N LEU A 337 -12.26 -3.04 -0.94
CA LEU A 337 -12.66 -2.61 -2.27
C LEU A 337 -11.46 -2.66 -3.21
N ILE A 338 -11.60 -3.39 -4.31
CA ILE A 338 -10.57 -3.58 -5.33
C ILE A 338 -10.98 -2.82 -6.60
N HIS A 339 -10.15 -1.85 -6.96
CA HIS A 339 -10.41 -0.87 -8.02
C HIS A 339 -9.46 -1.05 -9.20
N GLY A 340 -9.88 -0.56 -10.38
CA GLY A 340 -8.96 -0.25 -11.49
C GLY A 340 -8.52 1.21 -11.43
N ASP A 341 -7.35 1.56 -11.97
CA ASP A 341 -6.80 2.92 -11.89
C ASP A 341 -7.69 4.00 -12.56
N HIS A 342 -8.23 3.72 -13.75
CA HIS A 342 -9.12 4.66 -14.44
C HIS A 342 -10.50 4.75 -13.81
N SER A 343 -11.05 3.65 -13.31
CA SER A 343 -12.38 3.68 -12.69
C SER A 343 -12.36 4.36 -11.32
N MET A 344 -11.29 4.12 -10.54
CA MET A 344 -11.01 4.79 -9.27
C MET A 344 -11.01 6.31 -9.39
N SER A 345 -10.41 6.84 -10.46
CA SER A 345 -10.26 8.28 -10.67
C SER A 345 -11.39 8.92 -11.49
N GLY A 346 -12.12 8.13 -12.28
CA GLY A 346 -13.15 8.64 -13.19
C GLY A 346 -14.60 8.50 -12.71
N GLN A 347 -14.91 7.59 -11.78
CA GLN A 347 -16.29 7.36 -11.33
C GLN A 347 -16.62 8.16 -10.07
N GLY A 348 -17.62 9.05 -10.16
CA GLY A 348 -18.05 9.91 -9.04
C GLY A 348 -18.53 9.15 -7.80
N ILE A 349 -19.02 7.92 -7.99
CA ILE A 349 -19.48 7.06 -6.89
C ILE A 349 -18.36 6.72 -5.90
N VAL A 350 -17.09 6.71 -6.35
CA VAL A 350 -15.93 6.51 -5.47
C VAL A 350 -15.84 7.66 -4.48
N TYR A 351 -15.93 8.91 -4.97
CA TYR A 351 -15.93 10.09 -4.11
C TYR A 351 -17.11 10.08 -3.13
N GLU A 352 -18.32 9.75 -3.60
CA GLU A 352 -19.52 9.67 -2.76
C GLU A 352 -19.36 8.66 -1.62
N VAL A 353 -18.83 7.46 -1.90
CA VAL A 353 -18.58 6.42 -0.89
C VAL A 353 -17.57 6.89 0.15
N LEU A 354 -16.48 7.54 -0.26
CA LEU A 354 -15.46 8.02 0.67
C LEU A 354 -16.03 9.08 1.62
N GLN A 355 -16.87 10.00 1.13
CA GLN A 355 -17.53 11.00 2.00
C GLN A 355 -18.41 10.35 3.10
N MET A 356 -18.88 9.12 2.88
CA MET A 356 -19.69 8.39 3.85
C MET A 356 -18.87 7.64 4.91
N SER A 357 -17.56 7.42 4.73
CA SER A 357 -16.80 6.44 5.53
C SER A 357 -16.69 6.75 7.02
N GLN A 358 -16.90 8.01 7.42
CA GLN A 358 -16.89 8.47 8.82
C GLN A 358 -18.26 8.94 9.33
N LEU A 359 -19.31 8.86 8.50
CA LEU A 359 -20.66 9.26 8.91
C LEU A 359 -21.29 8.19 9.81
N GLN A 360 -21.95 8.59 10.90
CA GLN A 360 -22.53 7.67 11.88
C GLN A 360 -23.47 6.62 11.27
N GLY A 361 -24.25 6.97 10.25
CA GLY A 361 -25.19 6.07 9.58
C GLY A 361 -24.56 5.08 8.59
N TYR A 362 -23.30 5.31 8.18
CA TYR A 362 -22.69 4.62 7.05
C TYR A 362 -21.32 3.99 7.37
N GLY A 363 -20.57 4.57 8.31
CA GLY A 363 -19.21 4.15 8.61
C GLY A 363 -19.10 2.69 9.03
N THR A 364 -18.07 2.04 8.51
CA THR A 364 -17.73 0.61 8.70
C THR A 364 -16.38 0.43 9.42
N GLY A 365 -15.86 1.51 10.03
CA GLY A 365 -14.57 1.54 10.73
C GLY A 365 -13.36 1.50 9.81
N GLY A 366 -13.51 2.05 8.60
CA GLY A 366 -12.45 2.16 7.60
C GLY A 366 -12.42 0.97 6.64
N THR A 367 -12.18 1.27 5.36
CA THR A 367 -12.09 0.31 4.26
C THR A 367 -10.65 0.19 3.75
N ILE A 368 -10.25 -1.03 3.38
CA ILE A 368 -8.98 -1.25 2.69
C ILE A 368 -9.23 -1.17 1.18
N HIS A 369 -8.71 -0.12 0.56
CA HIS A 369 -8.80 0.10 -0.87
C HIS A 369 -7.54 -0.42 -1.56
N LEU A 370 -7.69 -1.41 -2.44
CA LEU A 370 -6.61 -1.95 -3.25
C LEU A 370 -6.82 -1.53 -4.70
N VAL A 371 -5.84 -0.86 -5.31
CA VAL A 371 -5.94 -0.45 -6.72
C VAL A 371 -5.01 -1.33 -7.55
N ILE A 372 -5.56 -2.05 -8.52
CA ILE A 372 -4.78 -2.76 -9.54
C ILE A 372 -4.41 -1.76 -10.63
N ASN A 373 -3.39 -0.95 -10.35
CA ASN A 373 -2.94 0.12 -11.22
C ASN A 373 -2.02 -0.42 -12.30
N ASN A 374 -2.63 -0.81 -13.42
CA ASN A 374 -1.94 -1.35 -14.57
C ASN A 374 -1.59 -0.29 -15.62
N GLN A 375 -1.88 0.99 -15.32
CA GLN A 375 -1.48 2.18 -16.06
C GLN A 375 -2.12 2.29 -17.47
N VAL A 376 -3.27 1.63 -17.69
CA VAL A 376 -4.02 1.67 -18.95
C VAL A 376 -5.51 1.31 -18.74
N GLY A 377 -6.39 2.19 -19.20
CA GLY A 377 -7.84 2.04 -19.10
C GLY A 377 -8.43 1.70 -20.45
N PHE A 378 -8.72 0.42 -20.70
CA PHE A 378 -9.02 -0.08 -22.05
C PHE A 378 -7.87 0.27 -23.02
N THR A 379 -8.00 1.36 -23.79
CA THR A 379 -6.99 1.90 -24.71
C THR A 379 -6.36 3.21 -24.23
N ALA A 380 -6.95 3.89 -23.24
CA ALA A 380 -6.51 5.19 -22.75
C ALA A 380 -5.27 5.05 -21.86
N ASP A 381 -4.27 5.91 -22.09
CA ASP A 381 -3.09 6.00 -21.24
C ASP A 381 -3.49 6.53 -19.84
N TYR A 382 -2.61 6.36 -18.85
CA TYR A 382 -2.87 6.84 -17.49
C TYR A 382 -3.02 8.36 -17.42
N GLU A 383 -2.38 9.12 -18.32
CA GLU A 383 -2.48 10.59 -18.39
C GLU A 383 -3.84 11.06 -18.91
N GLU A 384 -4.53 10.23 -19.66
CA GLU A 384 -5.84 10.54 -20.24
C GLU A 384 -7.01 10.19 -19.29
N GLY A 385 -6.73 9.43 -18.21
CA GLY A 385 -7.74 9.00 -17.26
C GLY A 385 -8.03 9.98 -16.12
N ARG A 386 -7.16 10.98 -15.89
CA ARG A 386 -7.24 11.88 -14.72
C ARG A 386 -6.41 13.15 -14.90
N SER A 387 -6.73 14.19 -14.12
CA SER A 387 -5.95 15.43 -14.04
C SER A 387 -4.94 15.48 -12.88
N SER A 388 -5.01 14.52 -11.98
CA SER A 388 -4.17 14.45 -10.78
C SER A 388 -2.95 13.54 -10.99
N THR A 389 -1.98 13.56 -10.06
CA THR A 389 -0.73 12.80 -10.23
C THR A 389 -0.99 11.29 -10.13
N TYR A 390 -1.76 10.88 -9.12
CA TYR A 390 -2.06 9.50 -8.79
C TYR A 390 -3.55 9.21 -8.98
N CYS A 391 -3.88 7.99 -9.38
CA CYS A 391 -5.28 7.55 -9.48
C CYS A 391 -6.00 7.53 -8.13
N THR A 392 -5.23 7.47 -7.04
CA THR A 392 -5.67 7.46 -5.65
C THR A 392 -5.79 8.84 -5.02
N ASP A 393 -5.58 9.94 -5.76
CA ASP A 393 -5.63 11.30 -5.19
C ASP A 393 -7.00 11.65 -4.56
N VAL A 394 -8.08 10.96 -4.92
CA VAL A 394 -9.39 11.09 -4.26
C VAL A 394 -9.35 10.71 -2.77
N ALA A 395 -8.40 9.86 -2.34
CA ALA A 395 -8.15 9.54 -0.93
C ALA A 395 -7.84 10.77 -0.07
N LYS A 396 -7.29 11.83 -0.67
CA LYS A 396 -6.96 13.08 0.01
C LYS A 396 -8.21 13.84 0.47
N THR A 397 -9.38 13.58 -0.14
CA THR A 397 -10.65 14.22 0.24
C THR A 397 -11.12 13.84 1.64
N THR A 398 -10.73 12.66 2.12
CA THR A 398 -11.00 12.15 3.47
C THR A 398 -9.74 12.03 4.32
N LEU A 399 -8.61 12.58 3.84
CA LEU A 399 -7.30 12.56 4.48
C LEU A 399 -6.84 11.12 4.82
N SER A 400 -7.08 10.17 3.92
CA SER A 400 -6.66 8.78 4.06
C SER A 400 -5.25 8.55 3.49
N PRO A 401 -4.34 7.87 4.21
CA PRO A 401 -2.99 7.65 3.72
C PRO A 401 -2.99 6.73 2.49
N VAL A 402 -2.01 6.97 1.61
CA VAL A 402 -1.84 6.22 0.37
C VAL A 402 -0.46 5.61 0.33
N PHE A 403 -0.40 4.32 0.06
CA PHE A 403 0.84 3.60 -0.19
C PHE A 403 0.90 3.18 -1.65
N HIS A 404 1.90 3.67 -2.38
CA HIS A 404 2.20 3.26 -3.74
C HIS A 404 3.30 2.21 -3.71
N VAL A 405 3.05 1.03 -4.27
CA VAL A 405 3.98 -0.10 -4.17
C VAL A 405 4.19 -0.76 -5.52
N ASN A 406 5.44 -1.15 -5.78
CA ASN A 406 5.80 -1.89 -6.99
C ASN A 406 5.21 -3.30 -6.97
N ALA A 407 4.40 -3.65 -7.97
CA ALA A 407 3.79 -4.97 -8.06
C ALA A 407 4.80 -6.12 -8.21
N ASP A 408 6.01 -5.85 -8.72
CA ASP A 408 7.07 -6.85 -8.84
C ASP A 408 7.78 -7.17 -7.51
N ASP A 409 7.67 -6.29 -6.50
CA ASP A 409 8.27 -6.51 -5.18
C ASP A 409 7.23 -7.08 -4.20
N ILE A 410 7.03 -8.40 -4.28
CA ILE A 410 6.03 -9.13 -3.47
C ILE A 410 6.16 -8.85 -1.97
N GLU A 411 7.39 -8.79 -1.46
CA GLU A 411 7.68 -8.53 -0.06
C GLU A 411 7.26 -7.11 0.35
N ALA A 412 7.51 -6.11 -0.51
CA ALA A 412 7.05 -4.75 -0.29
C ALA A 412 5.52 -4.66 -0.31
N VAL A 413 4.85 -5.32 -1.26
CA VAL A 413 3.37 -5.37 -1.31
C VAL A 413 2.81 -5.93 0.00
N VAL A 414 3.34 -7.05 0.47
CA VAL A 414 2.91 -7.71 1.71
C VAL A 414 3.17 -6.84 2.94
N HIS A 415 4.32 -6.16 3.00
CA HIS A 415 4.64 -5.21 4.08
C HIS A 415 3.61 -4.09 4.17
N VAL A 416 3.31 -3.46 3.04
CA VAL A 416 2.35 -2.36 2.95
C VAL A 416 0.95 -2.82 3.34
N ILE A 417 0.55 -4.04 2.97
CA ILE A 417 -0.73 -4.63 3.38
C ILE A 417 -0.79 -4.83 4.89
N LYS A 418 0.27 -5.37 5.53
CA LYS A 418 0.33 -5.48 6.99
C LYS A 418 0.16 -4.10 7.64
N LEU A 419 0.88 -3.09 7.14
CA LEU A 419 0.81 -1.72 7.64
C LEU A 419 -0.58 -1.07 7.45
N ALA A 420 -1.21 -1.28 6.29
CA ALA A 420 -2.56 -0.78 5.99
C ALA A 420 -3.61 -1.41 6.92
N LEU A 421 -3.52 -2.71 7.17
CA LEU A 421 -4.38 -3.41 8.14
C LEU A 421 -4.21 -2.88 9.56
N GLU A 422 -2.97 -2.73 10.03
CA GLU A 422 -2.70 -2.15 11.35
C GLU A 422 -3.26 -0.72 11.46
N PHE A 423 -3.07 0.09 10.41
CA PHE A 423 -3.61 1.46 10.36
C PHE A 423 -5.14 1.46 10.49
N ARG A 424 -5.83 0.66 9.67
CA ARG A 424 -7.29 0.53 9.70
C ARG A 424 -7.78 0.05 11.07
N GLN A 425 -7.17 -1.00 11.62
CA GLN A 425 -7.56 -1.56 12.92
C GLN A 425 -7.30 -0.59 14.07
N LYS A 426 -6.26 0.24 13.98
CA LYS A 426 -5.92 1.22 15.01
C LYS A 426 -6.77 2.48 14.95
N PHE A 427 -6.94 3.06 13.75
CA PHE A 427 -7.50 4.39 13.57
C PHE A 427 -8.93 4.42 13.01
N HIS A 428 -9.45 3.28 12.55
CA HIS A 428 -10.81 3.15 12.00
C HIS A 428 -11.09 4.07 10.80
N ARG A 429 -10.10 4.18 9.90
CA ARG A 429 -10.12 5.05 8.73
C ARG A 429 -9.69 4.30 7.48
N ASP A 430 -10.20 4.76 6.35
CA ASP A 430 -9.85 4.19 5.05
C ASP A 430 -8.36 4.35 4.78
N VAL A 431 -7.80 3.38 4.05
CA VAL A 431 -6.39 3.34 3.65
C VAL A 431 -6.28 2.79 2.23
N PHE A 432 -5.39 3.36 1.45
CA PHE A 432 -5.21 3.01 0.05
C PHE A 432 -3.87 2.35 -0.20
N VAL A 433 -3.90 1.26 -0.97
CA VAL A 433 -2.72 0.60 -1.50
C VAL A 433 -2.83 0.61 -3.03
N ASP A 434 -2.05 1.48 -3.65
CA ASP A 434 -1.88 1.57 -5.09
C ASP A 434 -0.80 0.57 -5.52
N ILE A 435 -1.21 -0.56 -6.10
CA ILE A 435 -0.32 -1.64 -6.56
C ILE A 435 0.00 -1.38 -8.03
N LEU A 436 1.16 -0.75 -8.28
CA LEU A 436 1.59 -0.36 -9.62
C LEU A 436 2.18 -1.55 -10.35
N GLY A 437 1.42 -2.07 -11.30
CA GLY A 437 1.78 -3.19 -12.15
C GLY A 437 1.65 -2.84 -13.64
N TYR A 438 1.24 -3.83 -14.43
CA TYR A 438 1.00 -3.70 -15.86
C TYR A 438 -0.10 -4.67 -16.32
N ARG A 439 -0.50 -4.59 -17.59
CA ARG A 439 -1.42 -5.55 -18.21
C ARG A 439 -0.72 -6.27 -19.34
N ARG A 440 -0.44 -7.56 -19.15
CA ARG A 440 0.28 -8.40 -20.13
C ARG A 440 -0.40 -8.43 -21.49
N HIS A 441 -1.73 -8.60 -21.49
CA HIS A 441 -2.56 -8.77 -22.68
C HIS A 441 -3.36 -7.49 -23.02
N GLY A 442 -4.18 -7.55 -24.06
CA GLY A 442 -5.22 -6.55 -24.32
C GLY A 442 -6.20 -6.37 -23.15
N HIS A 443 -7.19 -5.47 -23.28
CA HIS A 443 -8.19 -5.28 -22.23
C HIS A 443 -8.99 -6.57 -21.98
N ASN A 444 -9.35 -7.24 -23.06
CA ASN A 444 -9.64 -8.67 -23.07
C ASN A 444 -8.64 -9.39 -23.98
N GLU A 445 -8.68 -10.72 -23.98
CA GLU A 445 -7.66 -11.54 -24.65
C GLU A 445 -7.80 -11.63 -26.18
N SER A 446 -8.82 -11.01 -26.76
CA SER A 446 -8.96 -10.83 -28.21
C SER A 446 -8.57 -9.43 -28.70
N ASP A 447 -8.28 -8.48 -27.78
CA ASP A 447 -7.90 -7.12 -28.15
C ASP A 447 -6.40 -7.03 -28.46
N GLU A 448 -6.03 -6.27 -29.50
CA GLU A 448 -4.64 -5.96 -29.82
C GLU A 448 -4.26 -4.58 -29.25
N PRO A 449 -3.51 -4.52 -28.13
CA PRO A 449 -3.23 -3.27 -27.45
C PRO A 449 -2.17 -2.41 -28.14
N ARG A 450 -1.34 -2.98 -29.02
CA ARG A 450 -0.27 -2.23 -29.69
C ARG A 450 -0.80 -1.19 -30.68
N PHE A 451 -2.08 -1.25 -31.06
CA PHE A 451 -2.71 -0.23 -31.88
C PHE A 451 -2.79 1.14 -31.20
N THR A 452 -2.84 1.18 -29.87
CA THR A 452 -2.96 2.43 -29.10
C THR A 452 -1.81 2.62 -28.12
N GLN A 453 -1.18 1.54 -27.65
CA GLN A 453 -0.13 1.57 -26.63
C GLN A 453 1.16 0.82 -27.07
N PRO A 454 1.71 1.06 -28.28
CA PRO A 454 2.80 0.25 -28.84
C PRO A 454 4.08 0.25 -28.00
N ASP A 455 4.49 1.40 -27.47
CA ASP A 455 5.73 1.51 -26.71
C ASP A 455 5.62 0.88 -25.32
N LEU A 456 4.47 1.00 -24.66
CA LEU A 456 4.19 0.32 -23.41
C LEU A 456 4.28 -1.20 -23.61
N TYR A 457 3.56 -1.73 -24.60
CA TYR A 457 3.50 -3.17 -24.81
C TYR A 457 4.81 -3.78 -25.30
N ARG A 458 5.66 -3.02 -26.02
CA ARG A 458 7.04 -3.43 -26.32
C ARG A 458 7.89 -3.61 -25.05
N ARG A 459 7.67 -2.77 -24.03
CA ARG A 459 8.36 -2.90 -22.73
C ARG A 459 7.82 -4.09 -21.96
N ILE A 460 6.50 -4.22 -21.88
CA ILE A 460 5.84 -5.35 -21.22
C ILE A 460 6.31 -6.67 -21.81
N GLU A 461 6.37 -6.81 -23.14
CA GLU A 461 6.82 -8.04 -23.82
C GLU A 461 8.22 -8.49 -23.39
N ARG A 462 9.12 -7.55 -23.07
CA ARG A 462 10.48 -7.82 -22.59
C ARG A 462 10.59 -7.99 -21.08
N HIS A 463 9.54 -7.62 -20.36
CA HIS A 463 9.52 -7.65 -18.91
C HIS A 463 9.17 -9.06 -18.42
N PRO A 464 9.99 -9.67 -17.54
CA PRO A 464 9.67 -10.96 -16.95
C PRO A 464 8.31 -10.93 -16.22
N LYS A 465 7.71 -12.10 -16.06
CA LYS A 465 6.52 -12.26 -15.23
C LYS A 465 6.89 -12.04 -13.75
N VAL A 466 5.92 -11.65 -12.94
CA VAL A 466 6.13 -11.23 -11.54
C VAL A 466 6.79 -12.34 -10.71
N ARG A 467 6.39 -13.61 -10.93
CA ARG A 467 6.95 -14.77 -10.23
C ARG A 467 8.45 -14.92 -10.50
N GLU A 468 8.88 -14.72 -11.73
CA GLU A 468 10.26 -14.88 -12.19
C GLU A 468 11.14 -13.78 -11.62
N VAL A 469 10.61 -12.56 -11.48
CA VAL A 469 11.28 -11.48 -10.73
C VAL A 469 11.51 -11.88 -9.27
N TYR A 470 10.50 -12.45 -8.62
CA TYR A 470 10.61 -12.85 -7.22
C TYR A 470 11.52 -14.08 -7.02
N ILE A 471 11.45 -15.09 -7.89
CA ILE A 471 12.37 -16.25 -7.88
C ILE A 471 13.81 -15.77 -7.98
N LYS A 472 14.11 -14.86 -8.93
CA LYS A 472 15.45 -14.31 -9.09
C LYS A 472 15.94 -13.65 -7.80
N LYS A 473 15.11 -12.82 -7.16
CA LYS A 473 15.42 -12.20 -5.84
C LYS A 473 15.72 -13.23 -4.77
N LEU A 474 14.94 -14.32 -4.69
CA LEU A 474 15.12 -15.36 -3.68
C LEU A 474 16.37 -16.22 -3.92
N VAL A 475 16.69 -16.52 -5.18
CA VAL A 475 17.91 -17.27 -5.54
C VAL A 475 19.15 -16.41 -5.32
N GLU A 476 19.16 -15.15 -5.77
CA GLU A 476 20.30 -14.24 -5.60
C GLU A 476 20.60 -13.92 -4.14
N SER A 477 19.58 -13.90 -3.28
CA SER A 477 19.75 -13.73 -1.83
C SER A 477 20.16 -15.03 -1.10
N GLY A 478 20.25 -16.16 -1.82
CA GLY A 478 20.49 -17.48 -1.22
C GLY A 478 19.32 -18.00 -0.37
N SER A 479 18.14 -17.39 -0.49
CA SER A 479 16.94 -17.81 0.24
C SER A 479 16.37 -19.12 -0.31
N LEU A 480 16.51 -19.41 -1.61
CA LEU A 480 16.00 -20.64 -2.25
C LEU A 480 16.97 -21.12 -3.35
N THR A 481 16.84 -22.39 -3.72
CA THR A 481 17.52 -22.98 -4.88
C THR A 481 16.62 -22.97 -6.12
N GLU A 482 17.22 -22.91 -7.32
CA GLU A 482 16.46 -23.01 -8.58
C GLU A 482 15.63 -24.30 -8.66
N LYS A 483 16.17 -25.42 -8.14
CA LYS A 483 15.49 -26.72 -8.15
C LYS A 483 14.17 -26.69 -7.38
N GLU A 484 14.13 -26.06 -6.20
CA GLU A 484 12.90 -25.93 -5.40
C GLU A 484 11.84 -25.13 -6.16
N THR A 485 12.26 -24.11 -6.92
CA THR A 485 11.33 -23.23 -7.65
C THR A 485 10.66 -23.94 -8.82
N ILE A 486 11.42 -24.77 -9.56
CA ILE A 486 10.90 -25.58 -10.67
C ILE A 486 9.92 -26.62 -10.15
N GLN A 487 10.26 -27.28 -9.04
CA GLN A 487 9.39 -28.28 -8.43
C GLN A 487 8.01 -27.72 -8.05
N MET A 488 7.94 -26.51 -7.47
CA MET A 488 6.66 -25.87 -7.13
C MET A 488 5.80 -25.58 -8.38
N GLU A 489 6.41 -25.24 -9.51
CA GLU A 489 5.71 -25.01 -10.77
C GLU A 489 5.12 -26.31 -11.33
N ASP A 490 5.93 -27.36 -11.39
CA ASP A 490 5.55 -28.65 -11.94
C ASP A 490 4.42 -29.29 -11.12
N GLU A 491 4.54 -29.26 -9.79
CA GLU A 491 3.53 -29.81 -8.87
C GLU A 491 2.18 -29.11 -9.04
N PHE A 492 2.18 -27.78 -9.10
CA PHE A 492 0.94 -27.02 -9.24
C PHE A 492 0.34 -27.14 -10.65
N THR A 493 1.17 -27.20 -11.69
CA THR A 493 0.71 -27.45 -13.06
C THR A 493 0.07 -28.83 -13.20
N LEU A 494 0.66 -29.87 -12.59
CA LEU A 494 0.08 -31.20 -12.52
C LEU A 494 -1.27 -31.17 -11.77
N TYR A 495 -1.33 -30.46 -10.65
CA TYR A 495 -2.56 -30.28 -9.89
C TYR A 495 -3.68 -29.66 -10.74
N LEU A 496 -3.41 -28.58 -11.49
CA LEU A 496 -4.38 -27.95 -12.39
C LEU A 496 -4.84 -28.89 -13.52
N ASN A 497 -3.92 -29.66 -14.13
CA ASN A 497 -4.30 -30.65 -15.14
C ASN A 497 -5.24 -31.72 -14.55
N ASN A 498 -4.96 -32.22 -13.35
CA ASN A 498 -5.84 -33.18 -12.67
C ASN A 498 -7.23 -32.59 -12.41
N ARG A 499 -7.31 -31.32 -11.97
CA ARG A 499 -8.60 -30.62 -11.77
C ARG A 499 -9.37 -30.43 -13.08
N LEU A 500 -8.69 -30.25 -14.21
CA LEU A 500 -9.31 -30.17 -15.54
C LEU A 500 -9.86 -31.53 -16.00
N GLU A 501 -9.18 -32.63 -15.72
CA GLU A 501 -9.73 -33.96 -16.04
C GLU A 501 -10.94 -34.30 -15.18
N GLU A 502 -10.95 -33.89 -13.90
CA GLU A 502 -12.13 -34.00 -13.05
C GLU A 502 -13.28 -33.14 -13.54
N SER A 503 -13.02 -31.89 -13.98
CA SER A 503 -14.09 -31.01 -14.46
C SER A 503 -14.80 -31.59 -15.67
N LYS A 504 -14.08 -32.30 -16.56
CA LYS A 504 -14.69 -32.98 -17.72
C LYS A 504 -15.70 -34.05 -17.32
N GLN A 505 -15.50 -34.70 -16.16
CA GLN A 505 -16.39 -35.74 -15.63
C GLN A 505 -17.64 -35.18 -14.96
N GLN A 506 -17.66 -33.89 -14.59
CA GLN A 506 -18.85 -33.25 -14.02
C GLN A 506 -19.91 -33.03 -15.12
N GLU A 507 -21.18 -33.38 -14.86
CA GLU A 507 -22.26 -33.15 -15.83
C GLU A 507 -22.83 -31.71 -15.74
N THR A 508 -22.77 -31.10 -14.56
CA THR A 508 -23.30 -29.76 -14.28
C THR A 508 -22.29 -28.91 -13.53
N ALA A 509 -22.37 -27.59 -13.71
CA ALA A 509 -21.62 -26.65 -12.89
C ALA A 509 -22.36 -26.42 -11.56
N SER A 510 -21.61 -26.43 -10.45
CA SER A 510 -22.16 -26.17 -9.12
C SER A 510 -22.33 -24.66 -8.90
N VAL A 511 -23.48 -24.25 -8.37
CA VAL A 511 -23.69 -22.88 -7.87
C VAL A 511 -24.05 -22.99 -6.40
N THR A 512 -23.19 -22.47 -5.53
CA THR A 512 -23.55 -22.27 -4.13
C THR A 512 -24.67 -21.24 -4.07
N SER A 513 -25.80 -21.61 -3.46
CA SER A 513 -26.95 -20.71 -3.42
C SER A 513 -26.65 -19.52 -2.49
N PHE A 514 -27.01 -18.31 -2.93
CA PHE A 514 -26.91 -17.12 -2.07
C PHE A 514 -27.84 -17.16 -0.85
N LEU A 515 -28.82 -18.10 -0.84
CA LEU A 515 -29.72 -18.34 0.29
C LEU A 515 -29.13 -19.30 1.34
N GLU A 516 -27.94 -19.84 1.11
CA GLU A 516 -27.23 -20.64 2.12
C GLU A 516 -26.65 -19.75 3.25
N GLY A 517 -26.23 -20.38 4.35
CA GLY A 517 -25.63 -19.68 5.50
C GLY A 517 -26.66 -18.89 6.32
N VAL A 518 -26.49 -17.56 6.38
CA VAL A 518 -27.35 -16.67 7.20
C VAL A 518 -28.83 -16.71 6.78
N TRP A 519 -29.09 -16.98 5.50
CA TRP A 519 -30.43 -17.06 4.93
C TRP A 519 -30.99 -18.48 4.97
N ALA A 520 -30.32 -19.42 5.66
CA ALA A 520 -30.81 -20.78 5.82
C ALA A 520 -32.24 -20.78 6.40
N GLY A 521 -33.14 -21.49 5.72
CA GLY A 521 -34.57 -21.53 6.05
C GLY A 521 -35.45 -20.56 5.27
N VAL A 522 -34.86 -19.63 4.50
CA VAL A 522 -35.60 -18.84 3.51
C VAL A 522 -35.84 -19.70 2.27
N ARG A 523 -37.11 -19.85 1.87
CA ARG A 523 -37.51 -20.58 0.66
C ARG A 523 -38.24 -19.66 -0.30
N ARG A 524 -38.26 -20.02 -1.59
CA ARG A 524 -39.19 -19.40 -2.54
C ARG A 524 -40.62 -19.64 -2.05
N ALA A 525 -41.45 -18.61 -2.11
CA ALA A 525 -42.86 -18.74 -1.82
C ALA A 525 -43.46 -19.74 -2.83
N GLU A 526 -44.11 -20.78 -2.31
CA GLU A 526 -44.95 -21.65 -3.11
C GLU A 526 -46.28 -20.91 -3.31
N ASN A 527 -46.63 -20.64 -4.57
CA ASN A 527 -47.92 -20.06 -4.93
C ASN A 527 -49.07 -21.05 -4.70
#